data_AF-A0A836VHH1-F1
#
_entry.id   AF-A0A836VHH1-F1
#
_cell.length_a   1.000
_cell.length_b   1.000
_cell.length_c   1.000
_cell.angle_alpha   90.00
_cell.angle_beta   90.00
_cell.angle_gamma   90.00
#
_symmetry.space_group_name_H-M   'P 1'
#
loop_
_entity.id
_entity.type
_entity.pdbx_description
1 polymer ?
#
loop_
_entity_poly.entity_id
_entity_poly.type
_entity_poly.pdbx_seq_one_letter_code
_entity_poly.pdbx_strand_id
1 'polypeptide(L)'
;YSNPVLVDWSGDGLLDLLVGDMIGLFRWYPNRGTKTVPKLDPPFRLHVGDQPLFGPWRVQPGVGDFSGDGLADIVTMDLDLDLSLYRRSGSEDLSCLRPGEKLRYEDGAPIKTHGVYTPQGGDGRGRTKIQVVDWDGDGRLDLLLGVGPQGGSAFKSSYVLLCRNVGTNAEPLFRRPRALLFDSEGKPLEFWRHGAHAAAVDWDGDGEWELVVGADMGYIWYFKPEHFGRAHGSFDLFRPEGDETL
;
A
#
# COMPACT_ATOMS: atom_id res chain seq x y z
N TYR A 1 -8.32 11.62 8.46
CA TYR A 1 -7.39 10.64 7.89
C TYR A 1 -8.04 10.02 6.67
N SER A 2 -7.57 10.40 5.50
CA SER A 2 -7.90 9.75 4.22
C SER A 2 -6.62 9.12 3.69
N ASN A 3 -6.74 7.97 3.03
CA ASN A 3 -5.62 7.30 2.40
C ASN A 3 -6.02 7.02 0.94
N PRO A 4 -5.78 8.00 0.06
CA PRO A 4 -6.09 7.86 -1.35
C PRO A 4 -5.05 7.00 -2.08
N VAL A 5 -5.50 6.33 -3.14
CA VAL A 5 -4.66 5.74 -4.19
C VAL A 5 -5.30 6.07 -5.53
N LEU A 6 -4.46 6.39 -6.52
CA LEU A 6 -4.90 6.58 -7.90
C LEU A 6 -4.78 5.26 -8.64
N VAL A 7 -5.83 4.86 -9.34
CA VAL A 7 -5.88 3.61 -10.09
C VAL A 7 -6.92 3.71 -11.18
N ASP A 8 -6.70 3.05 -12.32
CA ASP A 8 -7.76 2.83 -13.31
C ASP A 8 -8.75 1.80 -12.76
N TRP A 9 -9.63 2.24 -11.87
CA TRP A 9 -10.59 1.35 -11.22
C TRP A 9 -11.62 0.90 -12.23
N SER A 10 -12.17 1.80 -13.04
CA SER A 10 -13.23 1.45 -13.98
C SER A 10 -12.75 0.66 -15.21
N GLY A 11 -11.44 0.65 -15.52
CA GLY A 11 -10.87 -0.01 -16.69
C GLY A 11 -11.04 0.81 -17.98
N ASP A 12 -11.31 2.12 -17.87
CA ASP A 12 -11.54 3.01 -19.01
C ASP A 12 -10.27 3.76 -19.44
N GLY A 13 -9.14 3.49 -18.79
CA GLY A 13 -7.85 4.12 -19.04
C GLY A 13 -7.66 5.47 -18.35
N LEU A 14 -8.62 5.93 -17.52
CA LEU A 14 -8.51 7.12 -16.69
C LEU A 14 -8.24 6.72 -15.22
N LEU A 15 -7.35 7.46 -14.57
CA LEU A 15 -7.13 7.24 -13.14
C LEU A 15 -8.32 7.77 -12.34
N ASP A 16 -8.93 6.86 -11.58
CA ASP A 16 -9.93 7.10 -10.55
C ASP A 16 -9.25 7.28 -9.18
N LEU A 17 -10.01 7.79 -8.20
CA LEU A 17 -9.54 7.93 -6.83
C LEU A 17 -10.19 6.89 -5.93
N LEU A 18 -9.42 5.98 -5.33
CA LEU A 18 -9.88 5.04 -4.31
C LEU A 18 -9.40 5.51 -2.93
N VAL A 19 -10.29 5.59 -1.94
CA VAL A 19 -10.00 6.20 -0.63
C VAL A 19 -10.49 5.31 0.50
N GLY A 20 -9.56 4.92 1.39
CA GLY A 20 -9.88 4.46 2.74
C GLY A 20 -10.07 5.66 3.68
N ASP A 21 -11.23 5.75 4.34
CA ASP A 21 -11.59 6.89 5.18
C ASP A 21 -11.29 6.67 6.69
N MET A 22 -11.58 7.69 7.50
CA MET A 22 -11.33 7.67 8.94
C MET A 22 -12.29 6.79 9.74
N ILE A 23 -13.38 6.33 9.14
CA ILE A 23 -14.34 5.41 9.78
C ILE A 23 -14.20 3.98 9.27
N GLY A 24 -13.18 3.69 8.44
CA GLY A 24 -12.89 2.34 7.97
C GLY A 24 -13.67 1.91 6.71
N LEU A 25 -14.34 2.86 6.03
CA LEU A 25 -15.04 2.60 4.79
C LEU A 25 -14.17 2.94 3.58
N PHE A 26 -14.36 2.17 2.51
CA PHE A 26 -13.68 2.36 1.23
C PHE A 26 -14.64 2.88 0.18
N ARG A 27 -14.21 3.91 -0.55
CA ARG A 27 -14.98 4.53 -1.63
C ARG A 27 -14.10 4.76 -2.84
N TRP A 28 -14.69 4.75 -4.02
CA TRP A 28 -14.02 5.18 -5.25
C TRP A 28 -14.78 6.34 -5.89
N TYR A 29 -14.03 7.25 -6.51
CA TYR A 29 -14.54 8.43 -7.19
C TYR A 29 -14.16 8.31 -8.67
N PRO A 30 -15.14 8.16 -9.58
CA PRO A 30 -14.85 8.02 -11.01
C PRO A 30 -14.29 9.31 -11.59
N ASN A 31 -13.29 9.22 -12.44
CA ASN A 31 -12.84 10.33 -13.25
C ASN A 31 -13.61 10.37 -14.58
N ARG A 32 -14.53 11.33 -14.72
CA ARG A 32 -15.28 11.60 -15.96
C ARG A 32 -14.66 12.71 -16.82
N GLY A 33 -13.45 13.12 -16.48
CA GLY A 33 -12.70 14.15 -17.19
C GLY A 33 -11.81 13.56 -18.27
N THR A 34 -10.56 14.02 -18.26
CA THR A 34 -9.48 13.51 -19.12
C THR A 34 -8.25 13.25 -18.26
N LYS A 35 -7.21 12.63 -18.84
CA LYS A 35 -5.92 12.41 -18.15
C LYS A 35 -5.28 13.71 -17.65
N THR A 36 -5.48 14.83 -18.35
CA THR A 36 -4.86 16.13 -18.01
C THR A 36 -5.80 17.10 -17.30
N VAL A 37 -7.11 16.85 -17.36
CA VAL A 37 -8.14 17.66 -16.68
C VAL A 37 -9.15 16.69 -16.03
N PRO A 38 -8.78 16.09 -14.88
CA PRO A 38 -9.64 15.12 -14.21
C PRO A 38 -10.91 15.79 -13.64
N LYS A 39 -12.03 15.06 -13.65
CA LYS A 39 -13.29 15.49 -13.04
C LYS A 39 -13.86 14.33 -12.24
N LEU A 40 -13.74 14.42 -10.92
CA LEU A 40 -14.21 13.37 -10.03
C LEU A 40 -15.71 13.49 -9.77
N ASP A 41 -16.46 12.45 -10.13
CA ASP A 41 -17.87 12.29 -9.79
C ASP A 41 -18.05 11.98 -8.28
N PRO A 42 -19.28 12.08 -7.75
CA PRO A 42 -19.59 11.61 -6.40
C PRO A 42 -19.17 10.14 -6.18
N PRO A 43 -18.77 9.78 -4.95
CA PRO A 43 -18.19 8.48 -4.70
C PRO A 43 -19.22 7.37 -4.63
N PHE A 44 -18.78 6.17 -5.03
CA PHE A 44 -19.46 4.92 -4.77
C PHE A 44 -18.78 4.18 -3.61
N ARG A 45 -19.57 3.47 -2.80
CA ARG A 45 -19.07 2.72 -1.65
C ARG A 45 -18.80 1.28 -2.07
N LEU A 46 -17.61 0.78 -1.75
CA LEU A 46 -17.29 -0.63 -1.96
C LEU A 46 -18.06 -1.50 -0.98
N HIS A 47 -18.48 -2.68 -1.45
CA HIS A 47 -19.31 -3.60 -0.69
C HIS A 47 -18.99 -5.06 -1.01
N VAL A 48 -19.33 -5.95 -0.07
CA VAL A 48 -19.31 -7.41 -0.21
C VAL A 48 -20.72 -7.91 0.08
N GLY A 49 -21.43 -8.35 -0.95
CA GLY A 49 -22.87 -8.59 -0.86
C GLY A 49 -23.60 -7.30 -0.44
N ASP A 50 -24.51 -7.39 0.54
CA ASP A 50 -25.26 -6.20 0.99
C ASP A 50 -24.52 -5.35 2.04
N GLN A 51 -23.29 -5.72 2.41
CA GLN A 51 -22.55 -5.05 3.48
C GLN A 51 -21.41 -4.19 2.93
N PRO A 52 -21.19 -2.98 3.46
CA PRO A 52 -20.02 -2.20 3.13
C PRO A 52 -18.72 -2.97 3.39
N LEU A 53 -17.74 -2.80 2.51
CA LEU A 53 -16.37 -3.21 2.83
C LEU A 53 -15.89 -2.35 4.01
N PHE A 54 -15.56 -3.02 5.11
CA PHE A 54 -15.17 -2.38 6.35
C PHE A 54 -13.83 -2.93 6.83
N GLY A 55 -12.91 -2.03 7.14
CA GLY A 55 -11.60 -2.35 7.70
C GLY A 55 -11.20 -1.33 8.78
N PRO A 56 -9.96 -1.40 9.30
CA PRO A 56 -9.48 -0.38 10.22
C PRO A 56 -9.25 0.96 9.50
N TRP A 57 -9.43 2.05 10.23
CA TRP A 57 -9.04 3.39 9.79
C TRP A 57 -7.52 3.51 9.61
N ARG A 58 -7.09 4.45 8.76
CA ARG A 58 -5.68 4.75 8.36
C ARG A 58 -5.04 3.83 7.33
N VAL A 59 -5.78 2.90 6.72
CA VAL A 59 -5.22 2.01 5.70
C VAL A 59 -5.25 2.66 4.33
N GLN A 60 -4.11 2.67 3.62
CA GLN A 60 -4.12 2.85 2.18
C GLN A 60 -4.32 1.47 1.55
N PRO A 61 -5.41 1.26 0.79
CA PRO A 61 -5.63 -0.01 0.11
C PRO A 61 -4.58 -0.20 -0.99
N GLY A 62 -4.16 -1.44 -1.17
CA GLY A 62 -3.39 -1.87 -2.33
C GLY A 62 -4.36 -2.23 -3.45
N VAL A 63 -4.00 -1.94 -4.69
CA VAL A 63 -4.87 -2.19 -5.84
C VAL A 63 -4.06 -2.79 -6.97
N GLY A 64 -4.54 -3.89 -7.56
CA GLY A 64 -3.88 -4.57 -8.67
C GLY A 64 -4.75 -5.69 -9.23
N ASP A 65 -4.55 -6.04 -10.50
CA ASP A 65 -5.33 -7.07 -11.20
C ASP A 65 -4.82 -8.48 -10.83
N PHE A 66 -5.26 -9.00 -9.68
CA PHE A 66 -4.90 -10.35 -9.24
C PHE A 66 -5.70 -11.42 -9.99
N SER A 67 -6.92 -11.11 -10.43
CA SER A 67 -7.78 -11.96 -11.26
C SER A 67 -7.24 -12.18 -12.68
N GLY A 68 -6.50 -11.21 -13.23
CA GLY A 68 -6.05 -11.21 -14.62
C GLY A 68 -7.17 -10.93 -15.61
N ASP A 69 -8.27 -10.30 -15.17
CA ASP A 69 -9.45 -10.00 -16.00
C ASP A 69 -9.45 -8.54 -16.51
N GLY A 70 -8.32 -7.83 -16.37
CA GLY A 70 -8.16 -6.43 -16.76
C GLY A 70 -8.80 -5.45 -15.78
N LEU A 71 -9.27 -5.95 -14.64
CA LEU A 71 -10.07 -5.22 -13.69
C LEU A 71 -9.41 -5.29 -12.30
N ALA A 72 -9.03 -4.14 -11.76
CA ALA A 72 -8.26 -4.09 -10.53
C ALA A 72 -9.01 -4.61 -9.29
N ASP A 73 -8.36 -5.47 -8.50
CA ASP A 73 -8.79 -5.99 -7.21
C ASP A 73 -8.21 -5.16 -6.06
N ILE A 74 -8.73 -5.33 -4.83
CA ILE A 74 -8.31 -4.56 -3.66
C ILE A 74 -7.70 -5.44 -2.55
N VAL A 75 -6.53 -5.05 -2.06
CA VAL A 75 -5.90 -5.60 -0.86
C VAL A 75 -6.07 -4.60 0.29
N THR A 76 -6.70 -5.05 1.38
CA THR A 76 -6.86 -4.28 2.61
C THR A 76 -6.85 -5.21 3.82
N MET A 77 -7.21 -4.72 5.00
CA MET A 77 -7.36 -5.54 6.20
C MET A 77 -8.80 -6.01 6.39
N ASP A 78 -8.97 -7.27 6.77
CA ASP A 78 -10.24 -7.80 7.26
C ASP A 78 -10.52 -7.40 8.72
N LEU A 79 -11.62 -7.92 9.29
CA LEU A 79 -12.03 -7.63 10.66
C LEU A 79 -11.11 -8.26 11.73
N ASP A 80 -10.33 -9.28 11.36
CA ASP A 80 -9.28 -9.84 12.22
C ASP A 80 -7.97 -9.06 12.11
N LEU A 81 -7.95 -8.00 11.29
CA LEU A 81 -6.81 -7.15 10.96
C LEU A 81 -5.72 -7.87 10.14
N ASP A 82 -6.04 -9.01 9.54
CA ASP A 82 -5.17 -9.69 8.59
C ASP A 82 -5.29 -9.03 7.21
N LEU A 83 -4.19 -8.98 6.44
CA LEU A 83 -4.27 -8.58 5.04
C LEU A 83 -5.07 -9.63 4.26
N SER A 84 -6.04 -9.13 3.49
CA SER A 84 -6.93 -9.93 2.67
C SER A 84 -7.10 -9.28 1.29
N LEU A 85 -7.17 -10.14 0.27
CA LEU A 85 -7.48 -9.78 -1.11
C LEU A 85 -8.98 -9.92 -1.33
N TYR A 86 -9.61 -8.88 -1.83
CA TYR A 86 -11.01 -8.84 -2.21
C TYR A 86 -11.07 -8.67 -3.72
N ARG A 87 -11.48 -9.73 -4.41
CA ARG A 87 -11.60 -9.72 -5.85
C ARG A 87 -12.88 -9.07 -6.31
N ARG A 88 -12.89 -8.51 -7.51
CA ARG A 88 -14.12 -7.98 -8.09
C ARG A 88 -15.13 -9.09 -8.38
N SER A 89 -16.39 -8.78 -8.15
CA SER A 89 -17.48 -9.70 -8.50
C SER A 89 -17.69 -9.75 -10.02
N GLY A 90 -17.37 -8.67 -10.74
CA GLY A 90 -17.40 -8.56 -12.20
C GLY A 90 -17.46 -7.09 -12.65
N SER A 91 -17.82 -6.87 -13.91
CA SER A 91 -17.90 -5.54 -14.53
C SER A 91 -19.27 -4.83 -14.39
N GLU A 92 -20.32 -5.56 -14.01
CA GLU A 92 -21.70 -5.02 -13.92
C GLU A 92 -21.86 -4.01 -12.77
N ASP A 93 -21.24 -4.30 -11.62
CA ASP A 93 -21.15 -3.39 -10.48
C ASP A 93 -19.69 -3.29 -10.04
N LEU A 94 -19.05 -2.19 -10.44
CA LEU A 94 -17.66 -1.87 -10.11
C LEU A 94 -17.42 -1.61 -8.61
N SER A 95 -18.46 -1.60 -7.78
CA SER A 95 -18.34 -1.45 -6.33
C SER A 95 -18.50 -2.78 -5.58
N CYS A 96 -18.90 -3.84 -6.27
CA CYS A 96 -19.16 -5.16 -5.69
C CYS A 96 -17.90 -6.03 -5.68
N LEU A 97 -17.53 -6.50 -4.50
CA LEU A 97 -16.40 -7.38 -4.26
C LEU A 97 -16.87 -8.74 -3.74
N ARG A 98 -16.05 -9.75 -4.00
CA ARG A 98 -16.17 -11.08 -3.42
C ARG A 98 -15.69 -11.06 -1.97
N PRO A 99 -16.08 -12.06 -1.14
CA PRO A 99 -15.54 -12.22 0.20
C PRO A 99 -14.01 -12.24 0.20
N GLY A 100 -13.42 -11.59 1.20
CA GLY A 100 -11.97 -11.44 1.31
C GLY A 100 -11.25 -12.77 1.55
N GLU A 101 -10.14 -12.95 0.85
CA GLU A 101 -9.24 -14.09 0.95
C GLU A 101 -7.98 -13.68 1.70
N LYS A 102 -7.73 -14.30 2.87
CA LYS A 102 -6.57 -13.96 3.70
C LYS A 102 -5.28 -14.24 2.93
N LEU A 103 -4.44 -13.21 2.78
CA LEU A 103 -3.11 -13.35 2.22
C LEU A 103 -2.19 -14.02 3.25
N ARG A 104 -1.32 -14.91 2.75
CA ARG A 104 -0.49 -15.76 3.59
C ARG A 104 0.97 -15.70 3.17
N TYR A 105 1.83 -15.92 4.15
CA TYR A 105 3.21 -16.26 3.87
C TYR A 105 3.36 -17.71 3.41
N GLU A 106 4.50 -18.05 2.81
CA GLU A 106 4.82 -19.41 2.34
C GLU A 106 4.80 -20.48 3.46
N ASP A 107 4.95 -20.06 4.72
CA ASP A 107 4.80 -20.91 5.91
C ASP A 107 3.33 -21.12 6.35
N GLY A 108 2.37 -20.54 5.62
CA GLY A 108 0.93 -20.63 5.86
C GLY A 108 0.37 -19.60 6.85
N ALA A 109 1.22 -18.84 7.55
CA ALA A 109 0.76 -17.82 8.48
C ALA A 109 0.08 -16.65 7.75
N PRO A 110 -1.02 -16.09 8.28
CA PRO A 110 -1.64 -14.90 7.70
C PRO A 110 -0.69 -13.69 7.80
N ILE A 111 -0.78 -12.80 6.81
CA ILE A 111 0.01 -11.56 6.79
C ILE A 111 -0.62 -10.55 7.73
N LYS A 112 0.09 -10.25 8.82
CA LYS A 112 -0.26 -9.20 9.79
C LYS A 112 0.71 -8.04 9.66
N THR A 113 0.17 -6.83 9.60
CA THR A 113 0.94 -5.58 9.56
C THR A 113 0.68 -4.68 10.78
N HIS A 114 0.15 -5.27 11.85
CA HIS A 114 -0.18 -4.59 13.09
C HIS A 114 0.44 -5.33 14.29
N GLY A 115 0.71 -4.61 15.37
CA GLY A 115 1.12 -5.22 16.64
C GLY A 115 -0.04 -5.87 17.40
N VAL A 116 0.27 -6.48 18.55
CA VAL A 116 -0.75 -6.94 19.50
C VAL A 116 -1.60 -5.75 19.95
N TYR A 117 -2.92 -5.90 19.86
CA TYR A 117 -3.85 -4.87 20.31
C TYR A 117 -3.73 -4.66 21.82
N THR A 118 -3.44 -3.43 22.24
CA THR A 118 -3.49 -3.02 23.65
C THR A 118 -4.54 -1.94 23.82
N PRO A 119 -5.59 -2.13 24.65
CA PRO A 119 -6.66 -1.14 24.85
C PRO A 119 -6.19 0.25 25.34
N GLN A 120 -5.00 0.35 25.94
CA GLN A 120 -4.46 1.58 26.55
C GLN A 120 -3.40 2.28 25.69
N GLY A 121 -2.83 1.59 24.70
CA GLY A 121 -1.96 2.18 23.69
C GLY A 121 -2.81 2.58 22.50
N GLY A 122 -2.62 3.80 21.95
CA GLY A 122 -3.34 4.21 20.74
C GLY A 122 -3.34 3.09 19.71
N ASP A 123 -4.51 2.77 19.15
CA ASP A 123 -4.85 1.42 18.68
C ASP A 123 -3.89 0.78 17.66
N GLY A 124 -2.99 1.53 17.01
CA GLY A 124 -1.96 1.03 16.08
C GLY A 124 -2.53 0.39 14.81
N ARG A 125 -3.84 0.10 14.79
CA ARG A 125 -4.60 -0.54 13.73
C ARG A 125 -4.54 0.32 12.48
N GLY A 126 -4.44 -0.35 11.35
CA GLY A 126 -4.54 0.29 10.06
C GLY A 126 -3.38 1.21 9.68
N ARG A 127 -2.26 1.28 10.41
CA ARG A 127 -1.05 2.03 9.98
C ARG A 127 -0.28 1.28 8.90
N THR A 128 -1.00 0.85 7.87
CA THR A 128 -0.45 0.08 6.75
C THR A 128 -0.75 0.81 5.47
N LYS A 129 0.28 0.98 4.66
CA LYS A 129 0.20 1.51 3.31
C LYS A 129 0.59 0.39 2.37
N ILE A 130 -0.34 -0.02 1.53
CA ILE A 130 -0.17 -1.19 0.68
C ILE A 130 -0.01 -0.68 -0.75
N GLN A 131 1.11 -0.99 -1.36
CA GLN A 131 1.35 -0.85 -2.78
C GLN A 131 1.43 -2.25 -3.37
N VAL A 132 0.75 -2.45 -4.49
CA VAL A 132 0.79 -3.69 -5.26
C VAL A 132 1.57 -3.38 -6.53
N VAL A 133 2.66 -4.12 -6.75
CA VAL A 133 3.60 -3.83 -7.84
C VAL A 133 4.30 -5.11 -8.26
N ASP A 134 4.59 -5.28 -9.55
CA ASP A 134 5.49 -6.32 -10.04
C ASP A 134 6.94 -5.86 -9.81
N TRP A 135 7.48 -6.17 -8.64
CA TRP A 135 8.72 -5.54 -8.15
C TRP A 135 9.96 -5.95 -8.94
N ASP A 136 9.98 -7.14 -9.54
CA ASP A 136 11.14 -7.65 -10.29
C ASP A 136 10.84 -8.01 -11.75
N GLY A 137 9.68 -7.58 -12.26
CA GLY A 137 9.30 -7.77 -13.65
C GLY A 137 8.97 -9.22 -14.02
N ASP A 138 8.59 -10.05 -13.04
CA ASP A 138 8.26 -11.46 -13.26
C ASP A 138 6.77 -11.70 -13.58
N GLY A 139 5.97 -10.63 -13.63
CA GLY A 139 4.54 -10.63 -13.86
C GLY A 139 3.70 -10.98 -12.63
N ARG A 140 4.30 -11.25 -11.48
CA ARG A 140 3.60 -11.52 -10.22
C ARG A 140 3.51 -10.26 -9.38
N LEU A 141 2.32 -9.99 -8.89
CA LEU A 141 2.05 -8.85 -8.04
C LEU A 141 2.60 -9.10 -6.62
N ASP A 142 3.57 -8.29 -6.21
CA ASP A 142 4.14 -8.24 -4.87
C ASP A 142 3.46 -7.19 -3.99
N LEU A 143 3.81 -7.20 -2.70
CA LEU A 143 3.39 -6.17 -1.77
C LEU A 143 4.58 -5.35 -1.28
N LEU A 144 4.53 -4.05 -1.54
CA LEU A 144 5.37 -3.05 -0.89
C LEU A 144 4.55 -2.40 0.24
N LEU A 145 4.98 -2.62 1.47
CA LEU A 145 4.23 -2.31 2.68
C LEU A 145 4.94 -1.21 3.47
N GLY A 146 4.31 -0.06 3.57
CA GLY A 146 4.64 0.96 4.55
C GLY A 146 3.94 0.65 5.87
N VAL A 147 4.69 0.38 6.94
CA VAL A 147 4.12 -0.03 8.23
C VAL A 147 4.37 0.99 9.34
N GLY A 148 3.48 1.02 10.33
CA GLY A 148 3.72 1.63 11.63
C GLY A 148 4.48 0.70 12.59
N PRO A 149 4.85 1.18 13.79
CA PRO A 149 5.33 0.35 14.88
C PRO A 149 4.37 -0.79 15.21
N GLN A 150 4.89 -2.02 15.29
CA GLN A 150 4.11 -3.22 15.57
C GLN A 150 4.57 -3.83 16.91
N GLY A 151 3.81 -3.61 17.98
CA GLY A 151 4.07 -4.22 19.28
C GLY A 151 4.12 -5.75 19.20
N GLY A 152 5.20 -6.36 19.71
CA GLY A 152 5.44 -7.81 19.64
C GLY A 152 6.03 -8.30 18.31
N SER A 153 6.29 -7.40 17.35
CA SER A 153 6.98 -7.69 16.10
C SER A 153 8.45 -7.26 16.17
N ALA A 154 9.27 -7.76 15.23
CA ALA A 154 10.62 -7.27 15.00
C ALA A 154 10.62 -5.81 14.49
N PHE A 155 9.50 -5.36 13.90
CA PHE A 155 9.34 -4.01 13.36
C PHE A 155 8.80 -3.04 14.42
N LYS A 156 9.71 -2.45 15.20
CA LYS A 156 9.38 -1.58 16.35
C LYS A 156 9.20 -0.10 16.01
N SER A 157 9.41 0.26 14.74
CA SER A 157 9.31 1.60 14.16
C SER A 157 8.50 1.54 12.85
N SER A 158 8.50 2.63 12.08
CA SER A 158 7.97 2.64 10.72
C SER A 158 9.02 2.24 9.70
N TYR A 159 8.63 1.36 8.77
CA TYR A 159 9.53 0.80 7.76
C TYR A 159 8.82 0.67 6.41
N VAL A 160 9.64 0.58 5.36
CA VAL A 160 9.22 0.11 4.04
C VAL A 160 9.66 -1.35 3.90
N LEU A 161 8.69 -2.24 3.78
CA LEU A 161 8.88 -3.68 3.73
C LEU A 161 8.46 -4.22 2.37
N LEU A 162 9.19 -5.20 1.84
CA LEU A 162 8.81 -5.93 0.63
C LEU A 162 8.42 -7.36 0.99
N CYS A 163 7.26 -7.80 0.50
CA CYS A 163 6.80 -9.17 0.51
C CYS A 163 6.69 -9.66 -0.94
N ARG A 164 7.60 -10.55 -1.33
CA ARG A 164 7.66 -11.11 -2.68
C ARG A 164 6.63 -12.21 -2.89
N ASN A 165 5.84 -12.16 -3.95
CA ASN A 165 4.91 -13.21 -4.35
C ASN A 165 5.69 -14.38 -4.98
N VAL A 166 5.64 -15.52 -4.32
CA VAL A 166 6.23 -16.80 -4.74
C VAL A 166 5.18 -17.80 -5.22
N GLY A 167 3.91 -17.42 -5.18
CA GLY A 167 2.79 -18.18 -5.77
C GLY A 167 2.46 -17.69 -7.16
N THR A 168 1.18 -17.42 -7.41
CA THR A 168 0.66 -16.81 -8.65
C THR A 168 -0.21 -15.59 -8.32
N ASN A 169 -0.69 -14.84 -9.30
CA ASN A 169 -1.66 -13.75 -9.03
C ASN A 169 -3.04 -14.30 -8.61
N ALA A 170 -3.44 -15.44 -9.19
CA ALA A 170 -4.69 -16.13 -8.84
C ALA A 170 -4.63 -16.78 -7.45
N GLU A 171 -3.46 -17.30 -7.06
CA GLU A 171 -3.22 -17.91 -5.74
C GLU A 171 -1.92 -17.33 -5.15
N PRO A 172 -1.97 -16.10 -4.63
CA PRO A 172 -0.77 -15.41 -4.15
C PRO A 172 -0.28 -15.99 -2.83
N LEU A 173 1.02 -16.19 -2.74
CA LEU A 173 1.72 -16.68 -1.57
C LEU A 173 2.99 -15.86 -1.39
N PHE A 174 3.24 -15.32 -0.21
CA PHE A 174 4.32 -14.33 -0.04
C PHE A 174 5.49 -14.84 0.80
N ARG A 175 6.71 -14.37 0.51
CA ARG A 175 7.81 -14.49 1.48
C ARG A 175 7.57 -13.58 2.68
N ARG A 176 8.20 -13.94 3.81
CA ARG A 176 8.26 -13.06 4.98
C ARG A 176 8.84 -11.69 4.59
N PRO A 177 8.37 -10.59 5.22
CA PRO A 177 8.77 -9.24 4.85
C PRO A 177 10.25 -9.03 5.10
N ARG A 178 10.90 -8.33 4.18
CA ARG A 178 12.26 -7.77 4.38
C ARG A 178 12.20 -6.25 4.37
N ALA A 179 13.02 -5.59 5.19
CA ALA A 179 13.24 -4.15 5.07
C ALA A 179 13.98 -3.86 3.76
N LEU A 180 13.56 -2.82 3.03
CA LEU A 180 14.22 -2.41 1.80
C LEU A 180 15.32 -1.38 2.04
N LEU A 181 15.16 -0.50 3.01
CA LEU A 181 16.01 0.66 3.22
C LEU A 181 16.80 0.49 4.52
N PHE A 182 18.07 0.91 4.51
CA PHE A 182 18.99 0.78 5.62
C PHE A 182 19.76 2.08 5.85
N ASP A 183 20.09 2.36 7.10
CA ASP A 183 20.97 3.47 7.47
C ASP A 183 22.45 3.15 7.20
N SER A 184 23.33 4.12 7.51
CA SER A 184 24.77 4.00 7.32
C SER A 184 25.44 2.95 8.22
N GLU A 185 24.76 2.51 9.28
CA GLU A 185 25.22 1.44 10.16
C GLU A 185 24.70 0.06 9.71
N GLY A 186 23.91 0.00 8.62
CA GLY A 186 23.30 -1.22 8.11
C GLY A 186 22.10 -1.70 8.90
N LYS A 187 21.47 -0.86 9.72
CA LYS A 187 20.19 -1.16 10.38
C LYS A 187 19.03 -0.75 9.48
N PRO A 188 17.87 -1.42 9.55
CA PRO A 188 16.67 -0.99 8.82
C PRO A 188 16.34 0.47 9.10
N LEU A 189 16.16 1.26 8.03
CA LEU A 189 15.91 2.69 8.10
C LEU A 189 14.53 2.95 8.71
N GLU A 190 14.51 3.75 9.78
CA GLU A 190 13.30 4.07 10.52
C GLU A 190 12.65 5.37 10.03
N PHE A 191 11.36 5.30 9.70
CA PHE A 191 10.51 6.44 9.32
C PHE A 191 9.64 6.92 10.49
N TRP A 192 10.18 6.88 11.70
CA TRP A 192 9.50 7.24 12.95
C TRP A 192 8.22 6.43 13.24
N ARG A 193 7.08 7.04 13.64
CA ARG A 193 6.05 6.29 14.43
C ARG A 193 4.66 6.16 13.80
N HIS A 194 4.32 6.92 12.76
CA HIS A 194 2.95 6.97 12.22
C HIS A 194 2.76 6.24 10.88
N GLY A 195 3.85 5.82 10.22
CA GLY A 195 3.84 5.03 9.00
C GLY A 195 4.74 5.62 7.92
N ALA A 196 5.44 4.76 7.19
CA ALA A 196 6.05 5.12 5.92
C ALA A 196 4.99 5.04 4.80
N HIS A 197 4.97 6.01 3.90
CA HIS A 197 4.06 6.05 2.75
C HIS A 197 4.93 5.96 1.50
N ALA A 198 5.20 4.74 1.05
CA ALA A 198 6.00 4.51 -0.15
C ALA A 198 5.13 4.47 -1.40
N ALA A 199 5.68 4.95 -2.50
CA ALA A 199 5.19 4.73 -3.86
C ALA A 199 6.36 4.25 -4.71
N ALA A 200 6.18 3.10 -5.39
CA ALA A 200 7.09 2.66 -6.43
C ALA A 200 6.81 3.47 -7.70
N VAL A 201 7.86 4.03 -8.31
CA VAL A 201 7.77 4.85 -9.51
C VAL A 201 8.96 4.53 -10.41
N ASP A 202 8.74 4.42 -11.71
CA ASP A 202 9.80 4.37 -12.72
C ASP A 202 9.85 5.77 -13.35
N TRP A 203 10.62 6.67 -12.74
CA TRP A 203 10.64 8.09 -13.13
C TRP A 203 11.74 8.42 -14.13
N ASP A 204 12.82 7.65 -14.14
CA ASP A 204 13.88 7.79 -15.15
C ASP A 204 13.68 6.87 -16.37
N GLY A 205 12.70 5.96 -16.33
CA GLY A 205 12.26 5.17 -17.48
C GLY A 205 13.17 4.00 -17.80
N ASP A 206 13.96 3.55 -16.83
CA ASP A 206 14.92 2.46 -16.99
C ASP A 206 14.32 1.07 -16.72
N GLY A 207 13.06 1.03 -16.25
CA GLY A 207 12.32 -0.20 -15.96
C GLY A 207 12.65 -0.83 -14.60
N GLU A 208 13.48 -0.18 -13.78
CA GLU A 208 13.61 -0.47 -12.36
C GLU A 208 12.71 0.47 -11.54
N TRP A 209 12.40 0.07 -10.30
CA TRP A 209 11.55 0.88 -9.44
C TRP A 209 12.39 1.79 -8.54
N GLU A 210 12.16 3.09 -8.61
CA GLU A 210 12.49 4.01 -7.54
C GLU A 210 11.41 3.99 -6.46
N LEU A 211 11.73 4.53 -5.29
CA LEU A 211 10.78 4.78 -4.22
C LEU A 211 10.73 6.26 -3.86
N VAL A 212 9.51 6.80 -3.85
CA VAL A 212 9.21 8.04 -3.12
C VAL A 212 8.59 7.63 -1.79
N VAL A 213 9.13 8.13 -0.68
CA VAL A 213 8.62 7.81 0.65
C VAL A 213 8.28 9.11 1.38
N GLY A 214 7.07 9.19 1.93
CA GLY A 214 6.67 10.23 2.88
C GLY A 214 6.50 9.67 4.29
N ALA A 215 6.83 10.46 5.31
CA ALA A 215 6.63 10.08 6.71
C ALA A 215 6.30 11.30 7.58
N ASP A 216 6.03 11.03 8.85
CA ASP A 216 5.60 11.98 9.89
C ASP A 216 6.69 12.96 10.35
N MET A 217 7.88 12.93 9.74
CA MET A 217 8.92 13.96 9.93
C MET A 217 8.82 15.13 8.95
N GLY A 218 7.84 15.13 8.04
CA GLY A 218 7.61 16.20 7.08
C GLY A 218 8.51 16.17 5.83
N TYR A 219 9.44 15.21 5.76
CA TYR A 219 10.25 15.01 4.56
C TYR A 219 9.58 14.07 3.56
N ILE A 220 9.97 14.26 2.30
CA ILE A 220 9.79 13.31 1.21
C ILE A 220 11.19 12.84 0.81
N TRP A 221 11.39 11.53 0.83
CA TRP A 221 12.63 10.89 0.39
C TRP A 221 12.45 10.30 -1.00
N TYR A 222 13.51 10.33 -1.79
CA TYR A 222 13.60 9.66 -3.07
C TYR A 222 14.77 8.67 -3.02
N PHE A 223 14.50 7.42 -3.35
CA PHE A 223 15.48 6.34 -3.33
C PHE A 223 15.50 5.64 -4.69
N LYS A 224 16.68 5.56 -5.27
CA LYS A 224 16.97 4.76 -6.47
C LYS A 224 17.19 3.27 -6.17
N PRO A 225 17.09 2.37 -7.17
CA PRO A 225 17.40 0.94 -7.03
C PRO A 225 18.70 0.64 -6.29
N GLU A 226 19.73 1.46 -6.51
CA GLU A 226 20.99 1.27 -5.81
C GLU A 226 20.88 1.44 -4.29
N HIS A 227 19.83 2.05 -3.74
CA HIS A 227 19.65 2.24 -2.30
C HIS A 227 19.11 1.02 -1.57
N PHE A 228 18.60 0.00 -2.28
CA PHE A 228 17.87 -1.08 -1.64
C PHE A 228 18.77 -2.22 -1.15
N GLY A 229 18.43 -2.79 0.00
CA GLY A 229 19.05 -4.00 0.53
C GLY A 229 20.46 -3.82 1.10
N ARG A 230 20.99 -2.59 1.16
CA ARG A 230 22.33 -2.29 1.64
C ARG A 230 22.38 -0.97 2.42
N ALA A 231 23.39 -0.85 3.27
CA ALA A 231 23.69 0.38 3.99
C ALA A 231 24.07 1.50 3.00
N HIS A 232 23.61 2.71 3.28
CA HIS A 232 23.96 3.90 2.50
C HIS A 232 24.37 5.04 3.41
N GLY A 233 25.18 5.95 2.86
CA GLY A 233 25.61 7.16 3.56
C GLY A 233 24.43 8.08 3.89
N SER A 234 24.74 9.26 4.45
CA SER A 234 23.73 10.28 4.68
C SER A 234 22.98 10.60 3.39
N PHE A 235 21.65 10.57 3.44
CA PHE A 235 20.82 11.06 2.34
C PHE A 235 20.96 12.57 2.25
N ASP A 236 21.33 13.09 1.08
CA ASP A 236 21.40 14.52 0.85
C ASP A 236 20.01 15.14 1.01
N LEU A 237 19.90 16.14 1.89
CA LEU A 237 18.68 16.90 2.02
C LEU A 237 18.59 17.88 0.85
N PHE A 238 17.73 17.58 -0.12
CA PHE A 238 17.35 18.55 -1.13
C PHE A 238 16.26 19.48 -0.58
N ARG A 239 16.50 20.79 -0.68
CA ARG A 239 15.49 21.83 -0.46
C ARG A 239 15.23 22.54 -1.78
N PRO A 240 13.96 22.74 -2.18
CA PRO A 240 13.64 23.57 -3.33
C PRO A 240 14.25 24.97 -3.18
N GLU A 241 14.74 25.52 -4.28
CA GLU A 241 15.32 26.86 -4.30
C GLU A 241 14.28 27.90 -3.87
N GLY A 242 14.57 28.67 -2.82
CA GLY A 242 13.67 29.69 -2.26
C GLY A 242 12.72 29.22 -1.15
N ASP A 243 12.80 27.97 -0.70
CA ASP A 243 12.04 27.50 0.47
C ASP A 243 12.74 27.87 1.79
N GLU A 244 12.18 28.85 2.51
CA GLU A 244 12.67 29.30 3.83
C GLU A 244 11.91 28.67 5.01
N THR A 245 10.98 27.74 4.76
CA THR A 245 10.12 27.19 5.82
C THR A 245 10.78 26.06 6.60
N LEU A 246 10.46 25.98 7.90
CA LEU A 246 11.01 25.04 8.89
C LEU A 246 10.00 23.95 9.26
#